data_AF-A0A422QKJ8-F1
#
_entry.id   AF-A0A422QKJ8-F1
#
_cell.length_a   1.000
_cell.length_b   1.000
_cell.length_c   1.000
_cell.angle_alpha   90.00
_cell.angle_beta   90.00
_cell.angle_gamma   90.00
#
_symmetry.space_group_name_H-M   'P 1'
#
loop_
_entity.id
_entity.type
_entity.pdbx_description
1 polymer ?
#
loop_
_entity_poly.entity_id
_entity_poly.type
_entity_poly.pdbx_seq_one_letter_code
_entity_poly.pdbx_strand_id
1 'polypeptide(L)'
;MAVQLTNQTAVAKLELEELVGDRRSQEFLLVVRDIDARLTALRGQTVSAAGTFPVLNIDHMASEAERVSVFGGLSPVLDEFVRLANERGSVIESDIREMQYLLEKLRQFLEQYASLQSRSYAPVLIYYVDKASRLLYLMERIGGIPADTRRYFADVSRVIDRNR
;
A
#
# COMPACT_ATOMS: atom_id res chain seq x y z
N MET A 1 44.04 1.34 -30.97
CA MET A 1 42.88 2.25 -31.06
C MET A 1 41.54 1.54 -31.06
N ALA A 2 41.29 0.54 -31.93
CA ALA A 2 39.98 -0.14 -32.01
C ALA A 2 39.50 -0.75 -30.67
N VAL A 3 40.36 -1.49 -29.96
CA VAL A 3 40.03 -2.11 -28.64
C VAL A 3 39.67 -1.08 -27.56
N GLN A 4 40.30 0.10 -27.61
CA GLN A 4 40.09 1.16 -26.64
C GLN A 4 38.74 1.86 -26.86
N LEU A 5 38.33 2.02 -28.12
CA LEU A 5 37.00 2.51 -28.49
C LEU A 5 35.90 1.52 -28.10
N THR A 6 36.11 0.21 -28.30
CA THR A 6 35.15 -0.84 -27.91
C THR A 6 34.94 -0.91 -26.39
N ASN A 7 36.02 -0.79 -25.61
CA ASN A 7 35.92 -0.74 -24.16
C ASN A 7 35.21 0.54 -23.68
N GLN A 8 35.48 1.69 -24.30
CA GLN A 8 34.77 2.94 -23.99
C GLN A 8 33.27 2.85 -24.35
N THR A 9 32.90 2.19 -25.45
CA THR A 9 31.49 1.99 -25.80
C THR A 9 30.79 1.02 -24.85
N ALA A 10 31.48 -0.02 -24.38
CA ALA A 10 30.92 -0.96 -23.40
C ALA A 10 30.66 -0.29 -22.05
N VAL A 11 31.61 0.51 -21.55
CA VAL A 11 31.45 1.26 -20.30
C VAL A 11 30.32 2.29 -20.43
N ALA A 12 30.30 3.09 -21.50
CA ALA A 12 29.24 4.07 -21.73
C ALA A 12 27.85 3.42 -21.84
N LYS A 13 27.75 2.20 -22.38
CA LYS A 13 26.51 1.45 -22.44
C LYS A 13 26.04 1.00 -21.05
N LEU A 14 26.95 0.51 -20.21
CA LEU A 14 26.64 0.12 -18.83
C LEU A 14 26.20 1.32 -17.99
N GLU A 15 26.91 2.45 -18.10
CA GLU A 15 26.54 3.70 -17.41
C GLU A 15 25.17 4.21 -17.88
N LEU A 16 24.86 4.09 -19.18
CA LEU A 16 23.54 4.46 -19.70
C LEU A 16 22.44 3.53 -19.17
N GLU A 17 22.69 2.23 -19.10
CA GLU A 17 21.76 1.24 -18.54
C GLU A 17 21.50 1.49 -17.04
N GLU A 18 22.54 1.84 -16.29
CA GLU A 18 22.44 2.21 -14.87
C GLU A 18 21.61 3.50 -14.69
N LEU A 19 21.90 4.56 -15.45
CA LEU A 19 21.14 5.81 -15.41
C LEU A 19 19.66 5.62 -15.77
N VAL A 20 19.36 4.74 -16.73
CA VAL A 20 17.97 4.40 -17.09
C VAL A 20 17.30 3.62 -15.95
N GLY A 21 18.02 2.70 -15.30
CA GLY A 21 17.55 1.97 -14.11
C GLY A 21 17.24 2.89 -12.93
N ASP A 22 18.11 3.86 -12.67
CA ASP A 22 17.96 4.85 -11.61
C ASP A 22 16.76 5.75 -11.86
N ARG A 23 16.63 6.29 -13.08
CA ARG A 23 15.49 7.15 -13.43
C ARG A 23 14.16 6.41 -13.26
N ARG A 24 14.07 5.17 -13.74
CA ARG A 24 12.86 4.34 -13.56
C ARG A 24 12.55 4.07 -12.10
N SER A 25 13.59 3.82 -11.28
CA SER A 25 13.42 3.61 -9.84
C SER A 25 12.92 4.87 -9.13
N GLN A 26 13.37 6.06 -9.56
CA GLN A 26 12.87 7.34 -9.05
C GLN A 26 11.41 7.58 -9.43
N GLU A 27 11.05 7.38 -10.71
CA GLU A 27 9.66 7.48 -11.17
C GLU A 27 8.74 6.55 -10.37
N PHE A 28 9.20 5.32 -10.12
CA PHE A 28 8.48 4.34 -9.32
C PHE A 28 8.24 4.83 -7.88
N LEU A 29 9.27 5.37 -7.23
CA LEU A 29 9.16 5.89 -5.87
C LEU A 29 8.22 7.11 -5.79
N LEU A 30 8.16 7.94 -6.83
CA LEU A 30 7.20 9.05 -6.89
C LEU A 30 5.75 8.55 -6.89
N VAL A 31 5.45 7.51 -7.67
CA VAL A 31 4.11 6.92 -7.70
C VAL A 31 3.74 6.29 -6.36
N VAL A 32 4.66 5.54 -5.74
CA VAL A 32 4.41 4.95 -4.41
C VAL A 32 4.17 6.03 -3.35
N ARG A 33 4.93 7.13 -3.39
CA ARG A 33 4.73 8.28 -2.50
C ARG A 33 3.39 8.99 -2.71
N ASP A 34 2.95 9.14 -3.96
CA ASP A 34 1.63 9.72 -4.27
C ASP A 34 0.50 8.85 -3.70
N ILE A 35 0.57 7.54 -3.94
CA ILE A 35 -0.41 6.59 -3.41
C ILE A 35 -0.44 6.64 -1.88
N ASP A 36 0.74 6.64 -1.24
CA ASP A 36 0.83 6.74 0.22
C ASP A 36 0.25 8.05 0.78
N ALA A 37 0.50 9.18 0.11
CA ALA A 37 -0.06 10.47 0.51
C ALA A 37 -1.59 10.48 0.42
N ARG A 38 -2.14 9.92 -0.67
CA ARG A 38 -3.59 9.80 -0.86
C ARG A 38 -4.24 8.86 0.16
N LEU A 39 -3.61 7.71 0.42
CA LEU A 39 -4.05 6.80 1.49
C LEU A 39 -4.01 7.48 2.85
N THR A 40 -2.95 8.25 3.15
CA THR A 40 -2.83 9.00 4.41
C THR A 40 -3.94 10.04 4.56
N ALA A 41 -4.29 10.76 3.48
CA ALA A 41 -5.37 11.73 3.49
C ALA A 41 -6.76 11.07 3.71
N LEU A 42 -7.00 9.92 3.08
CA LEU A 42 -8.23 9.14 3.27
C LEU A 42 -8.34 8.61 4.70
N ARG A 43 -7.25 8.10 5.27
CA ARG A 43 -7.21 7.59 6.65
C ARG A 43 -7.58 8.62 7.71
N GLY A 44 -7.29 9.90 7.43
CA GLY A 44 -7.64 11.03 8.27
C GLY A 44 -9.10 11.50 8.15
N GLN A 45 -9.87 10.98 7.19
CA GLN A 45 -11.27 11.40 7.02
C GLN A 45 -12.11 11.03 8.24
N THR A 46 -12.97 11.97 8.64
CA THR A 46 -13.87 11.79 9.79
C THR A 46 -15.04 10.89 9.41
N VAL A 47 -15.28 9.88 10.23
CA VAL A 47 -16.32 8.85 10.00
C VAL A 47 -17.44 8.92 11.02
N SER A 48 -17.21 9.59 12.15
CA SER A 48 -18.25 9.83 13.15
C SER A 48 -19.22 10.93 12.70
N ALA A 49 -20.48 10.84 13.11
CA ALA A 49 -21.47 11.87 12.87
C ALA A 49 -21.04 13.23 13.47
N ALA A 50 -21.49 14.32 12.86
CA ALA A 50 -21.21 15.68 13.33
C ALA A 50 -21.64 15.86 14.80
N GLY A 51 -20.76 16.42 15.63
CA GLY A 51 -21.00 16.64 17.05
C GLY A 51 -20.70 15.44 17.96
N THR A 52 -20.27 14.29 17.41
CA THR A 52 -19.83 13.13 18.20
C THR A 52 -18.46 13.38 18.83
N PHE A 53 -18.28 13.00 20.09
CA PHE A 53 -16.98 13.01 20.77
C PHE A 53 -16.69 11.65 21.43
N PRO A 54 -15.51 11.05 21.20
CA PRO A 54 -14.43 11.54 20.36
C PRO A 54 -14.77 11.50 18.86
N VAL A 55 -14.13 12.39 18.09
CA VAL A 55 -14.20 12.36 16.62
C VAL A 55 -13.45 11.11 16.15
N LEU A 56 -14.14 10.26 15.39
CA LEU A 56 -13.55 9.05 14.84
C LEU A 56 -13.14 9.26 13.39
N ASN A 57 -12.02 8.65 13.00
CA ASN A 57 -11.53 8.62 11.63
C ASN A 57 -11.30 7.17 11.20
N ILE A 58 -10.95 6.99 9.92
CA ILE A 58 -10.67 5.66 9.36
C ILE A 58 -9.49 4.99 10.08
N ASP A 59 -8.48 5.73 10.55
CA ASP A 59 -7.35 5.18 11.32
C ASP A 59 -7.77 4.53 12.64
N HIS A 60 -8.74 5.09 13.34
CA HIS A 60 -9.33 4.46 14.52
C HIS A 60 -10.01 3.14 14.14
N MET A 61 -10.72 3.10 13.02
CA MET A 61 -11.38 1.88 12.55
C MET A 61 -10.38 0.82 12.09
N ALA A 62 -9.26 1.22 11.47
CA ALA A 62 -8.19 0.32 11.09
C ALA A 62 -7.52 -0.32 12.31
N SER A 63 -7.23 0.48 13.33
CA SER A 63 -6.66 -0.01 14.59
C SER A 63 -7.62 -0.95 15.32
N GLU A 64 -8.92 -0.64 15.30
CA GLU A 64 -9.94 -1.48 15.92
C GLU A 64 -10.15 -2.80 15.14
N ALA A 65 -10.08 -2.77 13.80
CA ALA A 65 -10.13 -3.96 12.97
C ALA A 65 -8.91 -4.88 13.21
N GLU A 66 -7.72 -4.31 13.35
CA GLU A 66 -6.52 -5.03 13.76
C GLU A 66 -6.71 -5.67 15.14
N ARG A 67 -7.18 -4.89 16.13
CA ARG A 67 -7.43 -5.40 17.49
C ARG A 67 -8.40 -6.58 17.48
N VAL A 68 -9.52 -6.46 16.78
CA VAL A 68 -10.53 -7.53 16.67
C VAL A 68 -9.98 -8.74 15.93
N SER A 69 -9.19 -8.55 14.88
CA SER A 69 -8.62 -9.67 14.11
C SER A 69 -7.56 -10.45 14.90
N VAL A 70 -6.73 -9.75 15.68
CA VAL A 70 -5.62 -10.35 16.44
C VAL A 70 -6.08 -10.90 17.79
N PHE A 71 -6.90 -10.15 18.52
CA PHE A 71 -7.27 -10.48 19.91
C PHE A 71 -8.72 -10.96 20.04
N GLY A 72 -9.52 -10.88 18.97
CA GLY A 72 -10.95 -11.19 19.01
C GLY A 72 -11.80 -10.12 19.69
N GLY A 73 -13.05 -10.50 19.95
CA GLY A 73 -14.05 -9.66 20.62
C GLY A 73 -15.01 -8.95 19.66
N LEU A 74 -16.00 -8.27 20.24
CA LEU A 74 -16.99 -7.50 19.51
C LEU A 74 -16.56 -6.02 19.42
N SER A 75 -16.98 -5.36 18.37
CA SER A 75 -16.81 -3.92 18.22
C SER A 75 -17.99 -3.31 17.46
N PRO A 76 -19.03 -2.85 18.18
CA PRO A 76 -20.23 -2.29 17.55
C PRO A 76 -19.92 -1.11 16.62
N VAL A 77 -18.92 -0.29 17.00
CA VAL A 77 -18.48 0.86 16.20
C VAL A 77 -17.84 0.41 14.88
N LEU A 78 -17.00 -0.63 14.92
CA LEU A 78 -16.42 -1.19 13.71
C LEU A 78 -17.49 -1.86 12.83
N ASP A 79 -18.43 -2.60 13.43
CA ASP A 79 -19.51 -3.26 12.68
C ASP A 79 -20.43 -2.23 12.01
N GLU A 80 -20.73 -1.12 12.67
CA GLU A 80 -21.45 0.01 12.09
C GLU A 80 -20.67 0.66 10.94
N PHE A 81 -19.36 0.88 11.13
CA PHE A 81 -18.49 1.41 10.08
C PHE A 81 -18.47 0.50 8.85
N VAL A 82 -18.33 -0.82 9.04
CA VAL A 82 -18.33 -1.81 7.96
C VAL A 82 -19.66 -1.81 7.21
N ARG A 83 -20.78 -1.69 7.93
CA ARG A 83 -22.11 -1.57 7.33
C ARG A 83 -22.20 -0.32 6.46
N LEU A 84 -21.80 0.83 6.99
CA LEU A 84 -21.81 2.11 6.27
C LEU A 84 -20.86 2.07 5.04
N ALA A 85 -19.70 1.42 5.16
CA ALA A 85 -18.73 1.30 4.07
C ALA A 85 -19.29 0.53 2.86
N ASN A 86 -20.23 -0.37 3.11
CA ASN A 86 -20.92 -1.17 2.09
C ASN A 86 -22.26 -0.56 1.65
N GLU A 87 -22.72 0.51 2.30
CA GLU A 87 -23.97 1.18 1.97
C GLU A 87 -23.75 2.21 0.85
N ARG A 88 -24.41 1.99 -0.30
CA ARG A 88 -24.26 2.87 -1.47
C ARG A 88 -24.69 4.30 -1.13
N GLY A 89 -23.81 5.27 -1.45
CA GLY A 89 -24.08 6.68 -1.21
C GLY A 89 -23.89 7.10 0.24
N SER A 90 -23.35 6.24 1.11
CA SER A 90 -22.88 6.66 2.42
C SER A 90 -21.68 7.59 2.28
N VAL A 91 -21.45 8.39 3.33
CA VAL A 91 -20.34 9.35 3.37
C VAL A 91 -18.98 8.65 3.25
N ILE A 92 -18.88 7.38 3.66
CA ILE A 92 -17.61 6.65 3.71
C ILE A 92 -17.42 5.65 2.57
N GLU A 93 -18.47 5.30 1.80
CA GLU A 93 -18.37 4.33 0.70
C GLU A 93 -17.36 4.78 -0.36
N SER A 94 -17.39 6.05 -0.75
CA SER A 94 -16.46 6.59 -1.74
C SER A 94 -15.00 6.50 -1.29
N ASP A 95 -14.75 6.82 -0.02
CA ASP A 95 -13.40 6.83 0.56
C ASP A 95 -12.84 5.41 0.63
N ILE A 96 -13.65 4.45 1.07
CA ILE A 96 -13.27 3.05 1.14
C ILE A 96 -13.01 2.46 -0.24
N ARG A 97 -13.86 2.76 -1.23
CA ARG A 97 -13.67 2.30 -2.62
C ARG A 97 -12.36 2.84 -3.20
N GLU A 98 -12.06 4.11 -2.94
CA GLU A 98 -10.80 4.72 -3.37
C GLU A 98 -9.59 4.09 -2.67
N MET A 99 -9.68 3.79 -1.36
CA MET A 99 -8.62 3.08 -0.64
C MET A 99 -8.36 1.68 -1.24
N GLN A 100 -9.41 0.93 -1.57
CA GLN A 100 -9.29 -0.38 -2.22
C GLN A 100 -8.56 -0.27 -3.57
N TYR A 101 -8.96 0.71 -4.40
CA TYR A 101 -8.31 1.00 -5.67
C TYR A 101 -6.82 1.34 -5.49
N LEU A 102 -6.49 2.21 -4.53
CA LEU A 102 -5.12 2.61 -4.24
C LEU A 102 -4.24 1.46 -3.74
N LEU A 103 -4.78 0.58 -2.88
CA LEU A 103 -4.08 -0.61 -2.42
C LEU A 103 -3.81 -1.60 -3.56
N GLU A 104 -4.77 -1.78 -4.46
CA GLU A 104 -4.57 -2.60 -5.65
C GLU A 104 -3.51 -1.99 -6.59
N LYS A 105 -3.55 -0.67 -6.81
CA LYS A 105 -2.55 0.02 -7.61
C LYS A 105 -1.16 -0.10 -7.00
N LEU A 106 -1.04 0.07 -5.69
CA LEU A 106 0.24 -0.09 -4.99
C LEU A 106 0.82 -1.49 -5.22
N ARG A 107 0.00 -2.55 -5.09
CA ARG A 107 0.42 -3.91 -5.42
C ARG A 107 0.92 -4.03 -6.86
N GLN A 108 0.11 -3.59 -7.83
CA GLN A 108 0.44 -3.69 -9.26
C GLN A 108 1.80 -3.04 -9.55
N PHE A 109 2.04 -1.85 -8.99
CA PHE A 109 3.32 -1.16 -9.10
C PHE A 109 4.44 -1.99 -8.44
N LEU A 110 4.28 -2.42 -7.20
CA LEU A 110 5.35 -3.14 -6.50
C LEU A 110 5.73 -4.46 -7.17
N GLU A 111 4.78 -5.19 -7.75
CA GLU A 111 5.06 -6.37 -8.58
C GLU A 111 5.85 -6.03 -9.84
N GLN A 112 5.47 -4.95 -10.53
CA GLN A 112 6.22 -4.47 -11.70
C GLN A 112 7.65 -4.12 -11.32
N TYR A 113 7.85 -3.42 -10.20
CA TYR A 113 9.20 -3.10 -9.72
C TYR A 113 10.02 -4.34 -9.40
N ALA A 114 9.46 -5.29 -8.65
CA ALA A 114 10.15 -6.54 -8.29
C ALA A 114 10.51 -7.39 -9.51
N SER A 115 9.70 -7.34 -10.57
CA SER A 115 9.98 -8.01 -11.84
C SER A 115 11.16 -7.38 -12.60
N LEU A 116 11.37 -6.08 -12.44
CA LEU A 116 12.46 -5.31 -13.08
C LEU A 116 13.77 -5.38 -12.29
N GLN A 117 13.69 -5.47 -10.96
CA GLN A 117 14.82 -5.41 -10.04
C GLN A 117 15.00 -6.76 -9.33
N SER A 118 15.54 -7.76 -10.03
CA SER A 118 16.15 -8.99 -9.44
C SER A 118 15.38 -9.67 -8.29
N ARG A 119 14.05 -9.57 -8.23
CA ARG A 119 13.18 -10.04 -7.12
C ARG A 119 13.54 -9.52 -5.72
N SER A 120 14.29 -8.43 -5.60
CA SER A 120 14.62 -7.81 -4.30
C SER A 120 13.90 -6.48 -4.16
N TYR A 121 13.13 -6.33 -3.08
CA TYR A 121 12.53 -5.04 -2.75
C TYR A 121 13.58 -4.14 -2.10
N ALA A 122 13.70 -2.91 -2.59
CA ALA A 122 14.45 -1.89 -1.87
C ALA A 122 13.82 -1.68 -0.47
N PRO A 123 14.61 -1.46 0.60
CA PRO A 123 14.10 -1.28 1.97
C PRO A 123 13.00 -0.22 2.09
N VAL A 124 13.06 0.83 1.28
CA VAL A 124 12.03 1.88 1.22
C VAL A 124 10.67 1.35 0.75
N LEU A 125 10.65 0.36 -0.15
CA LEU A 125 9.40 -0.25 -0.62
C LEU A 125 8.80 -1.18 0.43
N ILE A 126 9.66 -1.90 1.17
CA ILE A 126 9.26 -2.68 2.35
C ILE A 126 8.53 -1.80 3.36
N TYR A 127 9.03 -0.58 3.61
CA TYR A 127 8.35 0.38 4.49
C TYR A 127 6.94 0.73 4.02
N TYR A 128 6.73 0.98 2.71
CA TYR A 128 5.40 1.30 2.19
C TYR A 128 4.45 0.10 2.22
N VAL A 129 4.97 -1.11 1.99
CA VAL A 129 4.17 -2.35 2.17
C VAL A 129 3.74 -2.49 3.62
N ASP A 130 4.67 -2.37 4.57
CA ASP A 130 4.37 -2.47 6.00
C ASP A 130 3.30 -1.45 6.42
N LYS A 131 3.47 -0.20 5.99
CA LYS A 131 2.51 0.88 6.26
C LYS A 131 1.12 0.60 5.68
N ALA A 132 1.04 0.05 4.47
CA ALA A 132 -0.21 -0.32 3.82
C ALA A 132 -0.84 -1.59 4.43
N SER A 133 -0.02 -2.51 4.96
CA SER A 133 -0.50 -3.79 5.51
C SER A 133 -1.46 -3.62 6.69
N ARG A 134 -1.28 -2.54 7.47
CA ARG A 134 -2.16 -2.18 8.59
C ARG A 134 -3.60 -1.90 8.17
N LEU A 135 -3.83 -1.50 6.92
CA LEU A 135 -5.17 -1.30 6.38
C LEU A 135 -5.87 -2.61 5.99
N LEU A 136 -5.11 -3.70 5.83
CA LEU A 136 -5.67 -4.95 5.32
C LEU A 136 -6.69 -5.55 6.27
N TYR A 137 -6.47 -5.47 7.59
CA TYR A 137 -7.46 -5.95 8.57
C TYR A 137 -8.82 -5.28 8.39
N LEU A 138 -8.82 -3.95 8.20
CA LEU A 138 -10.04 -3.20 7.94
C LEU A 138 -10.68 -3.61 6.62
N MET A 139 -9.87 -3.70 5.57
CA MET A 139 -10.36 -4.00 4.23
C MET A 139 -10.85 -5.45 4.08
N GLU A 140 -10.25 -6.39 4.80
CA GLU A 140 -10.73 -7.76 4.90
C GLU A 140 -12.10 -7.82 5.57
N ARG A 141 -12.30 -6.99 6.60
CA ARG A 141 -13.57 -6.90 7.32
C ARG A 141 -14.67 -6.28 6.47
N ILE A 142 -14.35 -5.23 5.70
CA ILE A 142 -15.27 -4.59 4.77
C ILE A 142 -15.61 -5.52 3.60
N GLY A 143 -14.63 -6.29 3.13
CA GLY A 143 -14.71 -7.01 1.86
C GLY A 143 -14.33 -6.11 0.68
N GLY A 144 -14.20 -6.68 -0.52
CA GLY A 144 -13.96 -5.92 -1.76
C GLY A 144 -12.51 -5.83 -2.25
N ILE A 145 -11.52 -6.21 -1.43
CA ILE A 145 -10.14 -6.38 -1.93
C ILE A 145 -10.00 -7.68 -2.74
N PRO A 146 -9.42 -7.65 -3.96
CA PRO A 146 -9.09 -8.85 -4.72
C PRO A 146 -8.22 -9.82 -3.94
N ALA A 147 -8.48 -11.13 -4.07
CA ALA A 147 -7.75 -12.17 -3.33
C ALA A 147 -6.24 -12.12 -3.57
N ASP A 148 -5.81 -11.77 -4.80
CA ASP A 148 -4.40 -11.61 -5.13
C ASP A 148 -3.74 -10.45 -4.40
N THR A 149 -4.46 -9.34 -4.21
CA THR A 149 -3.97 -8.21 -3.43
C THR A 149 -3.80 -8.56 -1.97
N ARG A 150 -4.78 -9.26 -1.39
CA ARG A 150 -4.66 -9.77 -0.02
C ARG A 150 -3.42 -10.67 0.13
N ARG A 151 -3.29 -11.66 -0.75
CA ARG A 151 -2.18 -12.62 -0.71
C ARG A 151 -0.83 -11.94 -0.86
N TYR A 152 -0.70 -11.02 -1.82
CA TYR A 152 0.54 -10.30 -2.06
C TYR A 152 1.06 -9.60 -0.80
N PHE A 153 0.23 -8.77 -0.15
CA PHE A 153 0.69 -8.06 1.03
C PHE A 153 0.93 -9.00 2.22
N ALA A 154 0.13 -10.06 2.38
CA ALA A 154 0.38 -11.06 3.42
C ALA A 154 1.72 -11.78 3.24
N ASP A 155 2.10 -12.08 2.00
CA ASP A 155 3.37 -12.74 1.68
C ASP A 155 4.56 -11.80 1.92
N VAL A 156 4.46 -10.51 1.53
CA VAL A 156 5.53 -9.55 1.79
C VAL A 156 5.67 -9.25 3.28
N SER A 157 4.58 -9.09 4.05
CA SER A 157 4.64 -8.91 5.51
C SER A 157 5.38 -10.06 6.21
N ARG A 158 5.13 -11.32 5.80
CA ARG A 158 5.86 -12.48 6.35
C ARG A 158 7.35 -12.46 6.04
N VAL A 159 7.75 -11.91 4.89
CA VAL A 159 9.17 -11.74 4.55
C VAL A 159 9.81 -10.67 5.44
N ILE A 160 9.08 -9.60 5.77
CA ILE A 160 9.54 -8.54 6.66
C ILE A 160 9.75 -9.09 8.08
N ASP A 161 8.79 -9.85 8.61
CA ASP A 161 8.85 -10.39 9.97
C ASP A 161 9.97 -11.42 10.17
N ARG A 162 10.33 -12.18 9.12
CA ARG A 162 11.44 -13.16 9.19
C ARG A 162 12.83 -12.52 9.22
N ASN A 163 12.93 -11.24 8.87
CA ASN A 163 14.20 -10.50 8.80
C ASN A 163 14.40 -9.56 10.01
N ARG A 164 13.52 -9.64 11.02
CA ARG A 164 13.62 -8.94 12.31
C ARG A 164 14.03 -9.93 13.41
#